data_AF-A0A2A4IQH7-F1
#
_entry.id   AF-A0A2A4IQH7-F1
#
_cell.length_a   1.000
_cell.length_b   1.000
_cell.length_c   1.000
_cell.angle_alpha   90.00
_cell.angle_beta   90.00
_cell.angle_gamma   90.00
#
_symmetry.space_group_name_H-M   'P 1'
#
loop_
_entity.id
_entity.type
_entity.pdbx_description
1 polymer ?
#
loop_
_entity_poly.entity_id
_entity_poly.type
_entity_poly.pdbx_seq_one_letter_code
_entity_poly.pdbx_strand_id
1 'polypeptide(L)'
;MLNKYDFHGKSAKETKLELINILETLINNNFSNSIEIVFGRGLHSINNKPILRHVVIRVVKKYKKIGHIKKYFLRKRTLGGSIIVRLYNQ
;
A
#
# COMPACT_ATOMS: atom_id res chain seq x y z
N MET A 1 -1.94 15.97 -7.56
CA MET A 1 -1.00 15.50 -6.53
C MET A 1 -1.49 14.13 -6.06
N LEU A 2 -0.66 13.07 -6.01
CA LEU A 2 -1.08 11.77 -5.47
C LEU A 2 -0.99 11.80 -3.94
N ASN A 3 -2.00 11.28 -3.25
CA ASN A 3 -1.91 11.06 -1.81
C ASN A 3 -0.86 9.98 -1.53
N LYS A 4 0.20 10.35 -0.81
CA LYS A 4 1.34 9.48 -0.50
C LYS A 4 1.29 9.09 0.98
N TYR A 5 1.33 7.80 1.25
CA TYR A 5 1.42 7.24 2.61
C TYR A 5 2.74 6.51 2.77
N ASP A 6 3.57 6.96 3.72
CA ASP A 6 4.93 6.44 3.93
C ASP A 6 4.99 5.58 5.21
N PHE A 7 5.32 4.31 5.01
CA PHE A 7 5.47 3.30 6.08
C PHE A 7 6.95 2.97 6.35
N HIS A 8 7.89 3.73 5.78
CA HIS A 8 9.30 3.49 6.02
C HIS A 8 9.63 3.56 7.53
N GLY A 9 10.41 2.59 8.03
CA GLY A 9 10.80 2.51 9.44
C GLY A 9 9.74 1.96 10.39
N LYS A 10 8.50 1.71 9.93
CA LYS A 10 7.44 1.10 10.76
C LYS A 10 7.61 -0.40 10.87
N SER A 11 7.06 -0.99 11.93
CA SER A 11 6.95 -2.45 12.03
C SER A 11 5.92 -3.01 11.06
N ALA A 12 6.00 -4.32 10.83
CA ALA A 12 5.02 -5.05 10.01
C ALA A 12 3.59 -4.96 10.58
N LYS A 13 3.45 -4.99 11.91
CA LYS A 13 2.17 -4.93 12.61
C LYS A 13 1.53 -3.54 12.45
N GLU A 14 2.30 -2.48 12.70
CA GLU A 14 1.85 -1.09 12.53
C GLU A 14 1.44 -0.83 11.08
N THR A 15 2.31 -1.20 10.14
CA THR A 15 2.05 -1.02 8.70
C THR A 15 0.74 -1.69 8.28
N LYS A 16 0.46 -2.90 8.78
CA LYS A 16 -0.78 -3.60 8.46
C LYS A 16 -2.01 -2.85 8.98
N LEU A 17 -2.00 -2.46 10.26
CA LEU A 17 -3.14 -1.81 10.91
C LEU A 17 -3.44 -0.45 10.28
N GLU A 18 -2.42 0.37 10.13
CA GLU A 18 -2.57 1.72 9.59
C GLU A 18 -2.95 1.70 8.09
N LEU A 19 -2.42 0.77 7.30
CA LEU A 19 -2.85 0.62 5.90
C LEU A 19 -4.32 0.21 5.80
N ILE A 20 -4.80 -0.67 6.68
CA ILE A 20 -6.22 -1.04 6.74
C ILE A 20 -7.07 0.21 7.05
N ASN A 21 -6.72 0.95 8.10
CA ASN A 21 -7.43 2.16 8.51
C ASN A 21 -7.47 3.21 7.39
N ILE A 22 -6.35 3.43 6.69
CA ILE A 22 -6.28 4.36 5.56
C ILE A 22 -7.21 3.91 4.44
N LEU A 23 -7.14 2.64 4.04
CA LEU A 23 -7.99 2.14 2.96
C LEU A 23 -9.47 2.24 3.31
N GLU A 24 -9.87 1.85 4.53
CA GLU A 24 -11.25 1.95 5.00
C GLU A 24 -11.73 3.39 5.03
N THR A 25 -10.91 4.32 5.53
CA THR A 25 -11.24 5.74 5.55
C THR A 25 -11.43 6.28 4.13
N LEU A 26 -10.54 5.93 3.19
CA LEU A 26 -10.64 6.39 1.81
C LEU A 26 -11.88 5.79 1.12
N ILE A 27 -12.18 4.51 1.35
CA ILE A 27 -13.34 3.83 0.80
C ILE A 27 -14.64 4.45 1.35
N ASN A 28 -14.75 4.62 2.66
CA ASN A 28 -15.95 5.15 3.32
C ASN A 28 -16.23 6.62 2.97
N ASN A 29 -15.19 7.38 2.59
CA ASN A 29 -15.32 8.75 2.11
C ASN A 29 -15.50 8.86 0.59
N ASN A 30 -15.79 7.76 -0.12
CA ASN A 30 -15.92 7.71 -1.57
C ASN A 30 -14.72 8.31 -2.32
N PHE A 31 -13.52 8.18 -1.75
CA PHE A 31 -12.31 8.71 -2.38
C PHE A 31 -11.95 7.89 -3.61
N SER A 32 -12.28 8.41 -4.79
CA SER A 32 -11.90 7.78 -6.05
C SER A 32 -10.67 8.42 -6.68
N ASN A 33 -9.51 8.08 -6.16
CA ASN A 33 -8.25 8.46 -6.80
C ASN A 33 -7.16 7.40 -6.63
N SER A 34 -6.02 7.65 -7.27
CA SER A 34 -4.83 6.85 -7.05
C SER A 34 -4.07 7.32 -5.81
N ILE A 35 -3.60 6.38 -5.01
CA ILE A 35 -2.72 6.62 -3.87
C ILE A 35 -1.36 5.94 -4.11
N GLU A 36 -0.29 6.53 -3.56
CA GLU A 36 1.03 5.93 -3.51
C GLU A 36 1.29 5.44 -2.08
N ILE A 37 1.57 4.15 -1.93
CA ILE A 37 1.99 3.55 -0.65
C ILE A 37 3.47 3.25 -0.74
N VAL A 38 4.27 3.86 0.15
CA VAL A 38 5.72 3.71 0.22
C VAL A 38 6.08 2.81 1.39
N PHE A 39 6.87 1.78 1.13
CA PHE A 39 7.32 0.80 2.13
C PHE A 39 8.84 0.60 2.09
N GLY A 40 9.55 1.44 1.34
CA GLY A 40 11.01 1.41 1.22
C GLY A 40 11.54 0.37 0.24
N ARG A 41 12.81 0.54 -0.15
CA ARG A 41 13.48 -0.27 -1.19
C ARG A 41 13.92 -1.67 -0.72
N GLY A 42 13.70 -2.01 0.55
CA GLY A 42 14.12 -3.30 1.12
C GLY A 42 15.63 -3.43 1.34
N LEU A 43 16.37 -2.32 1.39
CA LEU A 43 17.84 -2.31 1.62
C LEU A 43 18.23 -2.81 3.01
N HIS A 44 17.31 -2.72 3.98
CA HIS A 44 17.43 -3.37 5.29
C HIS A 44 16.29 -4.36 5.41
N SER A 45 16.59 -5.64 5.23
CA SER A 45 15.64 -6.73 5.37
C SER A 45 16.09 -7.64 6.50
N ILE A 46 15.19 -7.94 7.43
CA ILE A 46 15.42 -9.02 8.39
C ILE A 46 15.34 -10.32 7.56
N ASN A 47 16.42 -11.09 7.49
CA ASN A 47 16.53 -12.34 6.73
C ASN A 47 16.22 -12.21 5.22
N ASN A 48 16.72 -11.17 4.53
CA ASN A 48 16.58 -10.99 3.07
C ASN A 48 15.13 -10.89 2.53
N LYS A 49 14.12 -10.73 3.39
CA LYS A 49 12.72 -10.53 2.97
C LYS A 49 12.28 -9.08 3.25
N PRO A 50 11.84 -8.31 2.25
CA PRO A 50 11.26 -6.98 2.48
C PRO A 50 9.87 -7.14 3.09
N ILE A 51 9.82 -7.29 4.43
CA ILE A 51 8.61 -7.63 5.19
C ILE A 51 7.48 -6.63 4.89
N LEU A 52 7.78 -5.33 4.84
CA LEU A 52 6.77 -4.30 4.59
C LEU A 52 6.15 -4.42 3.19
N ARG A 53 6.96 -4.69 2.15
CA ARG A 53 6.45 -4.96 0.80
C ARG A 53 5.45 -6.11 0.83
N HIS A 54 5.77 -7.20 1.54
CA HIS A 54 4.88 -8.35 1.64
C HIS A 54 3.56 -8.01 2.36
N VAL A 55 3.63 -7.29 3.48
CA VAL A 55 2.46 -6.84 4.24
C VAL A 55 1.55 -5.97 3.38
N VAL A 56 2.11 -4.95 2.72
CA VAL A 56 1.36 -4.01 1.88
C VAL A 56 0.68 -4.76 0.73
N ILE A 57 1.41 -5.61 0.00
CA ILE A 57 0.84 -6.39 -1.11
C ILE A 57 -0.28 -7.30 -0.63
N ARG A 58 -0.15 -7.92 0.55
CA ARG A 58 -1.18 -8.82 1.10
C ARG A 58 -2.47 -8.08 1.41
N VAL A 59 -2.38 -6.90 2.03
CA VAL A 59 -3.55 -6.05 2.32
C VAL A 59 -4.18 -5.57 1.01
N VAL A 60 -3.39 -5.00 0.09
CA VAL A 60 -3.88 -4.55 -1.22
C VAL A 60 -4.56 -5.66 -2.01
N LYS A 61 -3.99 -6.89 -2.02
CA LYS A 61 -4.63 -8.05 -2.65
C LYS A 61 -5.98 -8.40 -2.02
N LYS A 62 -6.10 -8.32 -0.68
CA LYS A 62 -7.36 -8.54 0.02
C LYS A 62 -8.42 -7.54 -0.44
N TYR A 63 -8.14 -6.24 -0.42
CA TYR A 63 -9.07 -5.18 -0.84
C TYR A 63 -9.37 -5.22 -2.35
N LYS A 64 -8.43 -5.71 -3.17
CA LYS A 64 -8.69 -6.01 -4.58
C LYS A 64 -9.70 -7.15 -4.75
N LYS A 65 -9.56 -8.24 -3.98
CA LYS A 65 -10.45 -9.41 -4.05
C LYS A 65 -11.89 -9.07 -3.70
N ILE A 66 -12.10 -8.16 -2.73
CA ILE A 66 -13.43 -7.71 -2.30
C ILE A 66 -13.95 -6.49 -3.09
N GLY A 67 -13.30 -6.11 -4.19
CA GLY A 67 -13.85 -5.13 -5.12
C GLY A 67 -13.62 -3.66 -4.82
N HIS A 68 -12.77 -3.29 -3.85
CA HIS A 68 -12.48 -1.86 -3.55
C HIS A 68 -11.32 -1.27 -4.35
N ILE A 69 -10.44 -2.12 -4.91
CA ILE A 69 -9.27 -1.67 -5.67
C ILE A 69 -9.46 -2.00 -7.16
N LYS A 70 -9.37 -1.02 -8.05
CA LYS A 70 -9.43 -1.21 -9.50
C LYS A 70 -8.16 -1.84 -10.05
N LYS A 71 -7.00 -1.31 -9.69
CA LYS A 71 -5.69 -1.86 -10.09
C LYS A 71 -4.59 -1.43 -9.12
N TYR A 72 -3.51 -2.17 -9.09
CA TYR A 72 -2.29 -1.74 -8.41
C TYR A 72 -1.06 -2.18 -9.20
N PHE A 73 0.04 -1.44 -9.07
CA PHE A 73 1.32 -1.79 -9.70
C PHE A 73 2.49 -1.26 -8.89
N LEU A 74 3.58 -2.01 -8.86
CA LEU A 74 4.82 -1.58 -8.24
C LEU A 74 5.47 -0.47 -9.07
N ARG A 75 5.99 0.55 -8.40
CA ARG A 75 6.59 1.69 -9.09
C ARG A 75 8.06 1.40 -9.40
N LYS A 76 8.38 1.26 -10.70
CA LYS A 76 9.76 1.00 -11.16
C LYS A 76 10.74 2.12 -10.77
N ARG A 77 10.29 3.38 -10.83
CA ARG A 77 11.11 4.57 -10.51
C ARG A 77 11.63 4.58 -9.07
N THR A 78 10.94 3.94 -8.13
CA THR A 78 11.36 3.84 -6.72
C THR A 78 12.10 2.53 -6.44
N LEU A 79 12.60 1.84 -7.49
CA LEU A 79 13.19 0.50 -7.41
C LEU A 79 12.25 -0.51 -6.73
N GLY A 80 10.93 -0.34 -6.93
CA GLY A 80 9.92 -1.18 -6.32
C GLY A 80 9.67 -0.91 -4.83
N GLY A 81 10.17 0.21 -4.28
CA GLY A 81 9.93 0.62 -2.90
C GLY A 81 8.59 1.30 -2.62
N SER A 82 7.75 1.43 -3.66
CA SER A 82 6.38 1.89 -3.53
C SER A 82 5.44 1.16 -4.49
N ILE A 83 4.15 1.22 -4.18
CA ILE A 83 3.06 0.70 -5.00
C ILE A 83 2.04 1.80 -5.25
N ILE A 84 1.55 1.89 -6.47
CA ILE A 84 0.40 2.73 -6.81
C ILE A 84 -0.84 1.86 -6.71
N VAL A 85 -1.85 2.34 -6.00
CA VAL A 85 -3.15 1.68 -5.83
C VAL A 85 -4.23 2.62 -6.35
N ARG A 86 -5.06 2.14 -7.27
CA ARG A 86 -6.22 2.87 -7.78
C ARG A 86 -7.48 2.27 -7.18
N LEU A 87 -8.24 3.05 -6.42
CA LEU A 87 -9.52 2.66 -5.84
C LEU A 87 -10.62 2.66 -6.93
N TYR A 88 -11.73 1.95 -6.70
CA TYR A 88 -12.93 2.08 -7.53
C TYR A 88 -13.70 3.37 -7.19
N ASN A 89 -14.43 3.93 -8.16
CA ASN A 89 -15.55 4.79 -7.84
C ASN A 89 -16.62 3.87 -7.25
N GLN A 90 -17.10 4.18 -6.04
CA GLN A 90 -18.46 3.80 -5.66
C GLN A 90 -19.39 4.90 -6.14
#